data_AF-A0A1N6M373-F1
#
_entry.id   AF-A0A1N6M373-F1
#
_cell.length_a   1.000
_cell.length_b   1.000
_cell.length_c   1.000
_cell.angle_alpha   90.00
_cell.angle_beta   90.00
_cell.angle_gamma   90.00
#
_symmetry.space_group_name_H-M   'P 1'
#
loop_
_entity.id
_entity.type
_entity.pdbx_description
1 polymer ?
#
loop_
_entity_poly.entity_id
_entity_poly.type
_entity_poly.pdbx_seq_one_letter_code
_entity_poly.pdbx_strand_id
1 'polypeptide(L)'
;MTQHSSTTISNLSLAWEFLRRNPDYINEWKYLKKEQDNIKWIHSKNAKRWGLLSYCDPQIEDVREVIWNCIDIGRYLRFVSLGENHFKSKWDIYVDLSKFDGTKKIIHLENDNSIVSLSNNGEMIQLYSDNKNQLLSEQGMLLISANLPELYISEIIRIVNQVINTSGSIPFKEANRKYLEYLIILDMRNSKKSHKQIATEIYGSTEVDRHWFQDSWLRSKIRYKIQKAEQYMKEQYKKLLIPS
;
A
#
# COMPACT_ATOMS: atom_id res chain seq x y z
N MET A 1 -7.39 -14.42 27.49
CA MET A 1 -7.34 -13.01 27.03
C MET A 1 -6.33 -12.94 25.90
N THR A 2 -6.80 -13.15 24.67
CA THR A 2 -5.97 -13.06 23.46
C THR A 2 -5.74 -11.60 23.15
N GLN A 3 -4.47 -11.18 23.16
CA GLN A 3 -4.04 -9.88 22.66
C GLN A 3 -4.50 -9.78 21.21
N HIS A 4 -5.48 -8.90 20.94
CA HIS A 4 -5.71 -8.40 19.60
C HIS A 4 -4.50 -7.56 19.23
N SER A 5 -3.50 -8.21 18.60
CA SER A 5 -2.43 -7.53 17.88
C SER A 5 -3.10 -6.50 16.97
N SER A 6 -2.96 -5.23 17.32
CA SER A 6 -3.46 -4.13 16.50
C SER A 6 -2.58 -4.08 15.26
N THR A 7 -2.93 -4.87 14.24
CA THR A 7 -2.18 -4.96 12.99
C THR A 7 -2.36 -3.63 12.26
N THR A 8 -1.43 -2.71 12.47
CA THR A 8 -1.38 -1.44 11.74
C THR A 8 -1.11 -1.75 10.26
N ILE A 9 -2.06 -1.42 9.41
CA ILE A 9 -1.98 -1.61 7.96
C ILE A 9 -1.59 -0.30 7.29
N SER A 10 -0.55 -0.31 6.45
CA SER A 10 -0.09 0.89 5.75
C SER A 10 -1.06 1.30 4.65
N ASN A 11 -0.95 2.55 4.19
CA ASN A 11 -1.72 3.01 3.02
C ASN A 11 -1.40 2.21 1.74
N LEU A 12 -0.14 1.79 1.55
CA LEU A 12 0.25 0.95 0.42
C LEU A 12 -0.37 -0.45 0.53
N SER A 13 -0.40 -1.02 1.74
CA SER A 13 -1.07 -2.28 2.02
C SER A 13 -2.57 -2.19 1.72
N LEU A 14 -3.25 -1.14 2.18
CA LEU A 14 -4.67 -0.91 1.87
C LEU A 14 -4.90 -0.75 0.36
N ALA A 15 -4.05 0.00 -0.33
CA ALA A 15 -4.14 0.18 -1.78
C ALA A 15 -4.05 -1.17 -2.52
N TRP A 16 -3.12 -2.03 -2.09
CA TRP A 16 -2.96 -3.37 -2.63
C TRP A 16 -4.17 -4.25 -2.34
N GLU A 17 -4.69 -4.24 -1.10
CA GLU A 17 -5.86 -5.02 -0.71
C GLU A 17 -7.11 -4.68 -1.55
N PHE A 18 -7.29 -3.41 -1.90
CA PHE A 18 -8.37 -3.00 -2.82
C PHE A 18 -8.10 -3.44 -4.26
N LEU A 19 -6.89 -3.19 -4.78
CA LEU A 19 -6.54 -3.52 -6.16
C LEU A 19 -6.60 -5.02 -6.44
N ARG A 20 -6.04 -5.86 -5.56
CA ARG A 20 -5.99 -7.32 -5.76
C ARG A 20 -7.36 -8.00 -5.70
N ARG A 21 -8.40 -7.28 -5.26
CA ARG A 21 -9.82 -7.70 -5.28
C ARG A 21 -10.59 -7.21 -6.50
N ASN A 22 -9.98 -6.36 -7.33
CA ASN A 22 -10.61 -5.84 -8.53
C ASN A 22 -10.70 -6.94 -9.61
N PRO A 23 -11.92 -7.32 -10.07
CA PRO A 23 -12.08 -8.36 -11.08
C PRO A 23 -11.36 -8.06 -12.39
N ASP A 24 -11.32 -6.79 -12.82
CA ASP A 24 -10.68 -6.38 -14.07
C ASP A 24 -9.16 -6.57 -13.98
N TYR A 25 -8.56 -6.16 -12.86
CA TYR A 25 -7.14 -6.41 -12.57
C TYR A 25 -6.82 -7.91 -12.54
N ILE A 26 -7.65 -8.71 -11.84
CA ILE A 26 -7.48 -10.16 -11.75
C ILE A 26 -7.58 -10.82 -13.13
N ASN A 27 -8.52 -10.39 -13.97
CA ASN A 27 -8.72 -10.95 -15.31
C ASN A 27 -7.55 -10.63 -16.23
N GLU A 28 -7.03 -9.41 -16.16
CA GLU A 28 -5.85 -9.01 -16.92
C GLU A 28 -4.59 -9.74 -16.46
N TRP A 29 -4.38 -9.88 -15.14
CA TRP A 29 -3.30 -10.70 -14.61
C TRP A 29 -3.39 -12.15 -15.12
N LYS A 30 -4.56 -12.76 -15.04
CA LYS A 30 -4.79 -14.13 -15.55
C LYS A 30 -4.53 -14.24 -17.05
N TYR A 31 -4.90 -13.24 -17.83
CA TYR A 31 -4.65 -13.22 -19.27
C TYR A 31 -3.15 -13.16 -19.56
N LEU A 32 -2.41 -12.27 -18.90
CA LEU A 32 -0.95 -12.14 -19.06
C LEU A 32 -0.18 -13.37 -18.55
N LYS A 33 -0.60 -13.94 -17.41
CA LYS A 33 0.04 -15.12 -16.81
C LYS A 33 -0.08 -16.37 -17.68
N LYS A 34 -1.14 -16.50 -18.51
CA LYS A 34 -1.30 -17.67 -19.40
C LYS A 34 -0.13 -17.84 -20.38
N GLU A 35 0.61 -16.78 -20.66
CA GLU A 35 1.77 -16.84 -21.54
C GLU A 35 3.05 -17.28 -20.82
N GLN A 36 3.05 -17.35 -19.47
CA GLN A 36 4.26 -17.53 -18.67
C GLN A 36 4.01 -18.24 -17.32
N ASP A 37 4.55 -19.46 -17.15
CA ASP A 37 4.40 -20.26 -15.91
C ASP A 37 5.29 -19.78 -14.75
N ASN A 38 4.78 -19.90 -13.52
CA ASN A 38 5.48 -19.62 -12.24
C ASN A 38 6.04 -18.18 -12.06
N ILE A 39 5.38 -17.19 -12.66
CA ILE A 39 5.82 -15.79 -12.56
C ILE A 39 5.06 -15.02 -11.49
N LYS A 40 5.81 -14.29 -10.65
CA LYS A 40 5.30 -13.34 -9.65
C LYS A 40 5.05 -11.94 -10.19
N TRP A 41 5.85 -11.50 -11.16
CA TRP A 41 5.78 -10.17 -11.76
C TRP A 41 5.80 -10.22 -13.27
N ILE A 42 4.88 -9.50 -13.92
CA ILE A 42 4.86 -9.38 -15.37
C ILE A 42 5.08 -7.90 -15.74
N HIS A 43 6.20 -7.63 -16.41
CA HIS A 43 6.50 -6.32 -16.95
C HIS A 43 5.56 -6.01 -18.13
N SER A 44 4.80 -4.94 -18.01
CA SER A 44 3.92 -4.46 -19.08
C SER A 44 3.71 -2.97 -18.91
N LYS A 45 3.76 -2.22 -20.02
CA LYS A 45 3.46 -0.78 -20.03
C LYS A 45 2.06 -0.47 -19.49
N ASN A 46 1.14 -1.42 -19.61
CA ASN A 46 -0.22 -1.29 -19.11
C ASN A 46 -0.33 -1.40 -17.59
N ALA A 47 0.69 -1.86 -16.87
CA ALA A 47 0.68 -1.93 -15.41
C ALA A 47 0.48 -0.53 -14.77
N LYS A 48 0.96 0.51 -15.45
CA LYS A 48 0.89 1.90 -15.00
C LYS A 48 -0.54 2.38 -14.74
N ARG A 49 -1.53 1.89 -15.49
CA ARG A 49 -2.94 2.27 -15.26
C ARG A 49 -3.44 1.83 -13.88
N TRP A 50 -2.86 0.78 -13.32
CA TRP A 50 -3.16 0.27 -11.99
C TRP A 50 -2.31 0.94 -10.89
N GLY A 51 -1.45 1.88 -11.26
CA GLY A 51 -0.46 2.48 -10.35
C GLY A 51 0.75 1.59 -10.09
N LEU A 52 0.92 0.50 -10.85
CA LEU A 52 2.01 -0.46 -10.69
C LEU A 52 3.11 -0.23 -11.74
N LEU A 53 4.36 -0.51 -11.38
CA LEU A 53 5.46 -0.60 -12.35
C LEU A 53 5.37 -1.93 -13.12
N SER A 54 4.83 -2.97 -12.49
CA SER A 54 4.69 -4.31 -13.05
C SER A 54 3.47 -4.99 -12.44
N TYR A 55 2.76 -5.80 -13.23
CA TYR A 55 1.68 -6.58 -12.65
C TYR A 55 2.25 -7.55 -11.60
N CYS A 56 1.48 -7.75 -10.53
CA CYS A 56 1.85 -8.58 -9.39
C CYS A 56 0.75 -9.63 -9.16
N ASP A 57 1.12 -10.86 -8.79
CA ASP A 57 0.13 -11.90 -8.51
C ASP A 57 -0.87 -11.44 -7.42
N PRO A 58 -2.19 -11.41 -7.68
CA PRO A 58 -3.21 -11.01 -6.70
C PRO A 58 -3.21 -11.85 -5.41
N GLN A 59 -2.55 -13.01 -5.41
CA GLN A 59 -2.38 -13.88 -4.24
C GLN A 59 -1.20 -13.48 -3.35
N ILE A 60 -0.37 -12.51 -3.76
CA ILE A 60 0.70 -11.98 -2.91
C ILE A 60 0.05 -11.24 -1.73
N GLU A 61 0.30 -11.74 -0.53
CA GLU A 61 -0.13 -11.09 0.71
C GLU A 61 0.90 -10.06 1.19
N ASP A 62 2.17 -10.32 0.93
CA ASP A 62 3.26 -9.42 1.29
C ASP A 62 3.35 -8.25 0.30
N VAL A 63 2.72 -7.14 0.63
CA VAL A 63 2.75 -5.90 -0.16
C VAL A 63 4.17 -5.37 -0.42
N ARG A 64 5.20 -5.80 0.33
CA ARG A 64 6.59 -5.45 0.01
C ARG A 64 7.04 -6.01 -1.33
N GLU A 65 6.38 -7.06 -1.83
CA GLU A 65 6.61 -7.63 -3.17
C GLU A 65 5.84 -6.88 -4.27
N VAL A 66 4.94 -5.96 -3.94
CA VAL A 66 4.16 -5.20 -4.92
C VAL A 66 4.95 -3.99 -5.37
N ILE A 67 5.22 -3.88 -6.68
CA ILE A 67 6.05 -2.81 -7.22
C ILE A 67 5.16 -1.66 -7.69
N TRP A 68 5.00 -0.64 -6.84
CA TRP A 68 4.23 0.55 -7.20
C TRP A 68 5.02 1.45 -8.15
N ASN A 69 4.33 2.06 -9.11
CA ASN A 69 4.89 3.09 -9.97
C ASN A 69 4.95 4.42 -9.20
N CYS A 70 5.80 4.48 -8.19
CA CYS A 70 5.92 5.64 -7.31
C CYS A 70 6.47 6.90 -8.03
N ILE A 71 7.06 6.73 -9.22
CA ILE A 71 7.56 7.83 -10.06
C ILE A 71 6.39 8.72 -10.49
N ASP A 72 5.39 8.12 -11.14
CA ASP A 72 4.26 8.88 -11.71
C ASP A 72 3.27 9.38 -10.63
N ILE A 73 3.37 8.88 -9.40
CA ILE A 73 2.43 9.17 -8.29
C ILE A 73 3.04 10.13 -7.24
N GLY A 74 4.26 10.62 -7.46
CA GLY A 74 4.90 11.52 -6.50
C GLY A 74 5.23 10.84 -5.16
N ARG A 75 5.68 9.59 -5.20
CA ARG A 75 6.34 8.90 -4.08
C ARG A 75 7.75 8.43 -4.49
N TYR A 76 8.42 9.19 -5.36
CA TYR A 76 9.77 8.84 -5.77
C TYR A 76 10.78 9.26 -4.72
N LEU A 77 11.20 8.29 -3.91
CA LEU A 77 12.32 8.42 -3.01
C LEU A 77 13.53 7.80 -3.71
N ARG A 78 14.40 8.65 -4.26
CA ARG A 78 15.67 8.17 -4.80
C ARG A 78 16.64 7.96 -3.65
N PHE A 79 17.27 6.81 -3.68
CA PHE A 79 18.42 6.54 -2.86
C PHE A 79 19.71 6.89 -3.63
N VAL A 80 20.62 7.63 -2.98
CA VAL A 80 21.97 7.89 -3.49
C VAL A 80 22.99 7.53 -2.39
N SER A 81 23.95 6.66 -2.72
CA SER A 81 25.11 6.43 -1.86
C SER A 81 25.98 7.68 -1.83
N LEU A 82 26.20 8.22 -0.64
CA LEU A 82 26.97 9.45 -0.47
C LEU A 82 28.46 9.16 -0.69
N GLY A 83 29.03 9.73 -1.76
CA GLY A 83 30.45 10.09 -1.76
C GLY A 83 30.66 11.30 -0.84
N GLU A 84 31.89 11.55 -0.39
CA GLU A 84 32.26 12.55 0.63
C GLU A 84 31.82 14.01 0.34
N ASN A 85 31.30 14.32 -0.86
CA ASN A 85 31.01 15.69 -1.33
C ASN A 85 29.51 15.99 -1.63
N HIS A 86 28.56 15.44 -0.86
CA HIS A 86 27.14 15.80 -1.03
C HIS A 86 26.78 17.11 -0.33
N PHE A 87 26.12 18.04 -1.06
CA PHE A 87 25.62 19.28 -0.47
C PHE A 87 24.31 19.02 0.30
N LYS A 88 24.38 19.13 1.62
CA LYS A 88 23.25 18.83 2.52
C LYS A 88 22.10 19.84 2.32
N SER A 89 20.99 19.38 1.77
CA SER A 89 19.71 20.09 1.78
C SER A 89 18.99 19.86 3.11
N LYS A 90 18.11 20.79 3.50
CA LYS A 90 17.27 20.66 4.70
C LYS A 90 16.28 19.49 4.64
N TRP A 91 16.04 18.95 3.45
CA TRP A 91 15.10 17.86 3.19
C TRP A 91 15.79 16.49 3.10
N ASP A 92 17.10 16.46 3.22
CA ASP A 92 17.89 15.24 3.17
C ASP A 92 17.68 14.43 4.45
N ILE A 93 17.14 13.23 4.29
CA ILE A 93 17.08 12.25 5.37
C ILE A 93 18.23 11.28 5.18
N TYR A 94 19.06 11.16 6.22
CA TYR A 94 20.20 10.25 6.29
C TYR A 94 19.78 8.98 7.02
N VAL A 95 20.02 7.83 6.38
CA VAL A 95 19.59 6.54 6.91
C VAL A 95 20.75 5.58 6.90
N ASP A 96 21.06 4.99 8.05
CA ASP A 96 21.98 3.87 8.14
C ASP A 96 21.17 2.57 8.06
N LEU A 97 21.11 1.95 6.87
CA LEU A 97 20.34 0.72 6.67
C LEU A 97 20.89 -0.47 7.47
N SER A 98 22.13 -0.41 7.96
CA SER A 98 22.69 -1.48 8.79
C SER A 98 22.08 -1.52 10.19
N LYS A 99 21.56 -0.38 10.65
CA LYS A 99 20.91 -0.19 11.95
C LYS A 99 19.38 -0.23 11.84
N PHE A 100 18.84 -0.48 10.66
CA PHE A 100 17.40 -0.61 10.45
C PHE A 100 16.91 -1.93 11.05
N ASP A 101 16.04 -1.84 12.05
CA ASP A 101 15.48 -2.99 12.76
C ASP A 101 14.12 -3.46 12.20
N GLY A 102 13.59 -2.74 11.22
CA GLY A 102 12.39 -3.11 10.50
C GLY A 102 12.64 -4.23 9.49
N THR A 103 11.63 -4.50 8.67
CA THR A 103 11.72 -5.52 7.62
C THR A 103 12.09 -4.92 6.27
N LYS A 104 13.06 -5.54 5.60
CA LYS A 104 13.60 -5.11 4.31
C LYS A 104 13.32 -6.17 3.24
N LYS A 105 12.89 -5.73 2.06
CA LYS A 105 12.82 -6.56 0.85
C LYS A 105 13.50 -5.81 -0.29
N ILE A 106 14.38 -6.49 -1.02
CA ILE A 106 15.03 -5.95 -2.21
C ILE A 106 14.45 -6.66 -3.43
N ILE A 107 14.02 -5.90 -4.42
CA ILE A 107 13.52 -6.37 -5.71
C ILE A 107 14.46 -5.86 -6.78
N HIS A 108 15.13 -6.77 -7.48
CA HIS A 108 15.97 -6.41 -8.62
C HIS A 108 15.10 -6.27 -9.86
N LEU A 109 15.22 -5.13 -10.53
CA LEU A 109 14.55 -4.84 -11.79
C LEU A 109 15.52 -5.10 -12.96
N GLU A 110 15.00 -5.00 -14.17
CA GLU A 110 15.81 -4.94 -15.39
C GLU A 110 16.74 -3.70 -15.39
N ASN A 111 17.88 -3.80 -16.07
CA ASN A 111 18.89 -2.72 -16.25
C ASN A 111 19.55 -2.22 -14.95
N ASP A 112 19.92 -3.13 -14.05
CA ASP A 112 20.64 -2.81 -12.79
C ASP A 112 19.94 -1.87 -11.80
N ASN A 113 18.67 -1.58 -12.05
CA ASN A 113 17.82 -0.89 -11.11
C ASN A 113 17.34 -1.86 -10.02
N SER A 114 17.02 -1.32 -8.86
CA SER A 114 16.47 -2.10 -7.75
C SER A 114 15.52 -1.25 -6.92
N ILE A 115 14.52 -1.91 -6.33
CA ILE A 115 13.61 -1.30 -5.37
C ILE A 115 13.86 -1.92 -4.01
N VAL A 116 13.95 -1.07 -2.99
CA VAL A 116 14.01 -1.49 -1.59
C VAL A 116 12.72 -1.11 -0.91
N SER A 117 11.94 -2.12 -0.56
CA SER A 117 10.76 -1.97 0.30
C SER A 117 11.21 -2.08 1.74
N LEU A 118 11.01 -1.01 2.52
CA LEU A 118 11.24 -0.97 3.95
C LEU A 118 9.89 -0.85 4.65
N SER A 119 9.64 -1.69 5.66
CA SER A 119 8.44 -1.57 6.49
C SER A 119 8.75 -1.72 7.96
N ASN A 120 8.19 -0.81 8.74
CA ASN A 120 8.27 -0.79 10.19
C ASN A 120 7.06 -0.03 10.75
N ASN A 121 6.70 -0.27 12.01
CA ASN A 121 5.65 0.48 12.71
C ASN A 121 4.32 0.62 11.93
N GLY A 122 3.97 -0.40 11.13
CA GLY A 122 2.75 -0.43 10.32
C GLY A 122 2.75 0.48 9.09
N GLU A 123 3.89 1.07 8.74
CA GLU A 123 4.08 1.86 7.52
C GLU A 123 5.09 1.18 6.60
N MET A 124 5.10 1.63 5.35
CA MET A 124 6.02 1.16 4.33
C MET A 124 6.45 2.29 3.40
N ILE A 125 7.72 2.27 3.02
CA ILE A 125 8.27 3.07 1.92
C ILE A 125 8.95 2.17 0.89
N GLN A 126 8.92 2.60 -0.36
CA GLN A 126 9.70 1.99 -1.45
C GLN A 126 10.71 3.02 -1.95
N LEU A 127 11.98 2.62 -1.92
CA LEU A 127 13.11 3.42 -2.39
C LEU A 127 13.57 2.87 -3.73
N TYR A 128 13.80 3.76 -4.70
CA TYR A 128 14.35 3.40 -5.99
C TYR A 128 15.86 3.62 -6.00
N SER A 129 16.59 2.62 -6.45
CA SER A 129 18.04 2.68 -6.68
C SER A 129 18.33 2.41 -8.16
N ASP A 130 19.12 3.29 -8.76
CA ASP A 130 19.67 3.17 -10.11
C ASP A 130 20.94 2.31 -10.16
N ASN A 131 21.37 1.72 -9.04
CA ASN A 131 22.53 0.83 -8.99
C ASN A 131 22.36 -0.29 -7.95
N LYS A 132 22.36 -1.55 -8.42
CA LYS A 132 22.30 -2.77 -7.59
C LYS A 132 23.34 -2.81 -6.47
N ASN A 133 24.56 -2.30 -6.70
CA ASN A 133 25.66 -2.39 -5.76
C ASN A 133 25.62 -1.32 -4.66
N GLN A 134 24.88 -0.22 -4.84
CA GLN A 134 24.74 0.80 -3.80
C GLN A 134 23.91 0.31 -2.59
N LEU A 135 23.06 -0.71 -2.79
CA LEU A 135 22.17 -1.24 -1.76
C LEU A 135 22.83 -2.28 -0.84
N LEU A 136 24.04 -2.74 -1.21
CA LEU A 136 24.76 -3.84 -0.56
C LEU A 136 25.85 -3.36 0.40
N SER A 137 26.18 -2.07 0.44
CA SER A 137 27.10 -1.55 1.45
C SER A 137 26.35 -1.40 2.77
N GLU A 138 26.54 -2.35 3.69
CA GLU A 138 26.07 -2.31 5.09
C GLU A 138 26.69 -1.15 5.91
N GLN A 139 27.31 -0.17 5.29
CA GLN A 139 28.01 0.94 5.96
C GLN A 139 27.68 2.31 5.33
N GLY A 140 26.66 2.38 4.48
CA GLY A 140 26.29 3.60 3.78
C GLY A 140 25.23 4.42 4.52
N MET A 141 25.50 5.71 4.72
CA MET A 141 24.43 6.69 4.94
C MET A 141 23.68 6.89 3.62
N LEU A 142 22.37 6.71 3.67
CA LEU A 142 21.51 6.89 2.50
C LEU A 142 20.91 8.28 2.47
N LEU A 143 21.05 8.97 1.34
CA LEU A 143 20.25 10.15 1.06
C LEU A 143 18.91 9.76 0.46
N ILE A 144 17.82 10.22 1.07
CA ILE A 144 16.48 10.19 0.48
C ILE A 144 16.16 11.57 -0.09
N SER A 145 16.24 11.71 -1.41
CA SER A 145 15.80 12.94 -2.11
C SER A 145 14.37 12.76 -2.61
N ALA A 146 13.46 13.58 -2.08
CA ALA A 146 12.07 13.66 -2.54
C ALA A 146 11.96 14.73 -3.63
N ASN A 147 11.81 14.33 -4.90
CA ASN A 147 11.49 15.28 -5.98
C ASN A 147 9.96 15.44 -6.07
N LEU A 148 9.38 16.12 -5.08
CA LEU A 148 7.94 16.17 -4.85
C LEU A 148 7.39 17.60 -4.80
N PRO A 149 6.09 17.79 -5.12
CA PRO A 149 5.40 19.02 -4.77
C PRO A 149 5.56 19.33 -3.28
N GLU A 150 5.86 20.58 -2.95
CA GLU A 150 6.19 21.03 -1.59
C GLU A 150 5.12 20.60 -0.55
N LEU A 151 3.86 20.55 -0.98
CA LEU A 151 2.73 20.17 -0.14
C LEU A 151 2.77 18.73 0.43
N TYR A 152 3.59 17.83 -0.13
CA TYR A 152 3.69 16.44 0.33
C TYR A 152 4.98 16.13 1.10
N ILE A 153 5.94 17.06 1.12
CA ILE A 153 7.27 16.82 1.69
C ILE A 153 7.19 16.48 3.18
N SER A 154 6.39 17.22 3.96
CA SER A 154 6.25 16.98 5.40
C SER A 154 5.68 15.60 5.73
N GLU A 155 4.66 15.15 4.99
CA GLU A 155 4.04 13.84 5.22
C GLU A 155 4.97 12.70 4.79
N ILE A 156 5.72 12.87 3.71
CA ILE A 156 6.76 11.91 3.31
C ILE A 156 7.86 11.82 4.35
N ILE A 157 8.36 12.95 4.84
CA ILE A 157 9.37 12.97 5.92
C ILE A 157 8.81 12.26 7.16
N ARG A 158 7.53 12.48 7.50
CA ARG A 158 6.85 11.79 8.59
C ARG A 158 6.81 10.28 8.39
N ILE A 159 6.39 9.81 7.21
CA ILE A 159 6.33 8.37 6.86
C ILE A 159 7.74 7.76 6.91
N VAL A 160 8.72 8.41 6.29
CA VAL A 160 10.12 7.95 6.28
C VAL A 160 10.65 7.85 7.71
N ASN A 161 10.47 8.89 8.53
CA ASN A 161 10.88 8.86 9.94
C ASN A 161 10.14 7.78 10.74
N GLN A 162 8.86 7.50 10.47
CA GLN A 162 8.12 6.44 11.14
C GLN A 162 8.63 5.04 10.77
N VAL A 163 9.01 4.84 9.50
CA VAL A 163 9.60 3.57 9.07
C VAL A 163 11.00 3.42 9.68
N ILE A 164 11.79 4.49 9.70
CA ILE A 164 13.23 4.41 9.99
C ILE A 164 13.57 4.55 11.48
N ASN A 165 12.85 5.39 12.22
CA ASN A 165 13.14 5.64 13.63
C ASN A 165 12.29 4.74 14.52
N THR A 166 12.97 4.06 15.44
CA THR A 166 12.41 3.09 16.40
C THR A 166 11.87 3.72 17.67
N SER A 167 12.22 4.99 17.91
CA SER A 167 11.89 5.71 19.15
C SER A 167 10.55 6.42 19.02
N GLY A 168 9.46 5.65 19.01
CA GLY A 168 8.12 6.22 19.09
C GLY A 168 7.05 5.23 18.68
N SER A 169 6.29 4.72 19.64
CA SER A 169 4.97 4.14 19.35
C SER A 169 4.08 5.26 18.81
N ILE A 170 3.94 5.34 17.50
CA ILE A 170 2.98 6.24 16.88
C ILE A 170 1.60 5.57 16.96
N PRO A 171 0.57 6.27 17.46
CA PRO A 171 -0.76 5.68 17.61
C PRO A 171 -1.30 5.18 16.26
N PHE A 172 -1.92 4.02 16.30
CA PHE A 172 -2.79 3.49 15.25
C PHE A 172 -3.66 4.62 14.67
N LYS A 173 -3.52 4.91 13.37
CA LYS A 173 -4.45 5.83 12.68
C LYS A 173 -5.82 5.17 12.69
N GLU A 174 -6.69 5.60 13.60
CA GLU A 174 -8.13 5.29 13.62
C GLU A 174 -8.79 5.52 12.24
N ALA A 175 -8.17 6.40 11.43
CA ALA A 175 -8.47 6.66 10.03
C ALA A 175 -8.49 5.42 9.12
N ASN A 176 -7.79 4.32 9.46
CA ASN A 176 -7.73 3.11 8.63
C ASN A 176 -8.88 2.13 8.88
N ARG A 177 -9.59 2.24 10.02
CA ARG A 177 -10.67 1.32 10.40
C ARG A 177 -11.81 1.28 9.37
N LYS A 178 -12.15 2.44 8.79
CA LYS A 178 -13.18 2.51 7.74
C LYS A 178 -12.80 1.73 6.49
N TYR A 179 -11.51 1.68 6.14
CA TYR A 179 -11.03 0.95 4.97
C TYR A 179 -11.05 -0.55 5.19
N LEU A 180 -10.70 -1.00 6.40
CA LEU A 180 -10.87 -2.41 6.79
C LEU A 180 -12.33 -2.85 6.70
N GLU A 181 -13.25 -2.00 7.16
CA GLU A 181 -14.69 -2.27 7.00
C GLU A 181 -15.11 -2.34 5.52
N TYR A 182 -14.60 -1.44 4.67
CA TYR A 182 -14.86 -1.50 3.23
C TYR A 182 -14.32 -2.76 2.58
N LEU A 183 -13.14 -3.26 2.98
CA LEU A 183 -12.58 -4.52 2.49
C LEU A 183 -13.46 -5.71 2.89
N ILE A 184 -13.91 -5.76 4.15
CA ILE A 184 -14.84 -6.79 4.65
C ILE A 184 -16.15 -6.78 3.83
N ILE A 185 -16.70 -5.59 3.58
CA ILE A 185 -17.89 -5.43 2.74
C ILE A 185 -17.63 -5.89 1.31
N LEU A 186 -16.47 -5.57 0.77
CA LEU A 186 -16.09 -5.97 -0.58
C LEU A 186 -15.97 -7.49 -0.71
N ASP A 187 -15.38 -8.17 0.27
CA ASP A 187 -15.27 -9.64 0.30
C ASP A 187 -16.65 -10.31 0.34
N MET A 188 -17.58 -9.77 1.13
CA MET A 188 -18.97 -10.22 1.13
C MET A 188 -19.68 -9.97 -0.20
N ARG A 189 -19.43 -8.83 -0.85
CA ARG A 189 -20.00 -8.51 -2.16
C ARG A 189 -19.46 -9.42 -3.26
N ASN A 190 -18.16 -9.68 -3.27
CA ASN A 190 -17.51 -10.62 -4.19
C ASN A 190 -18.01 -12.05 -3.97
N SER A 191 -18.38 -12.39 -2.73
CA SER A 191 -19.06 -13.64 -2.37
C SER A 191 -20.58 -13.62 -2.66
N LYS A 192 -21.08 -12.63 -3.43
CA LYS A 192 -22.48 -12.47 -3.86
C LYS A 192 -23.51 -12.31 -2.73
N LYS A 193 -23.10 -11.87 -1.54
CA LYS A 193 -24.05 -11.58 -0.45
C LYS A 193 -24.95 -10.40 -0.79
N SER A 194 -26.22 -10.52 -0.42
CA SER A 194 -27.21 -9.45 -0.52
C SER A 194 -26.92 -8.33 0.49
N HIS A 195 -27.49 -7.14 0.26
CA HIS A 195 -27.34 -6.03 1.22
C HIS A 195 -27.84 -6.40 2.62
N LYS A 196 -28.92 -7.20 2.71
CA LYS A 196 -29.48 -7.63 4.01
C LYS A 196 -28.51 -8.57 4.73
N GLN A 197 -27.95 -9.56 4.02
CA GLN A 197 -26.95 -10.48 4.60
C GLN A 197 -25.71 -9.73 5.09
N ILE A 198 -25.21 -8.77 4.31
CA ILE A 198 -24.09 -7.91 4.71
C ILE A 198 -24.45 -7.13 5.98
N ALA A 199 -25.65 -6.56 6.04
CA ALA A 199 -26.12 -5.84 7.22
C ALA A 199 -26.20 -6.76 8.44
N THR A 200 -26.70 -7.98 8.27
CA THR A 200 -26.85 -8.97 9.35
C THR A 200 -25.50 -9.40 9.90
N GLU A 201 -24.48 -9.53 9.04
CA GLU A 201 -23.13 -9.88 9.50
C GLU A 201 -22.42 -8.74 10.22
N ILE A 202 -22.65 -7.49 9.81
CA ILE A 202 -22.00 -6.32 10.42
C ILE A 202 -22.71 -5.86 11.70
N TYR A 203 -24.05 -5.89 11.72
CA TYR A 203 -24.86 -5.28 12.79
C TYR A 203 -25.68 -6.31 13.59
N GLY A 204 -25.72 -7.57 13.17
CA GLY A 204 -26.52 -8.62 13.80
C GLY A 204 -27.96 -8.70 13.29
N SER A 205 -28.59 -9.86 13.46
CA SER A 205 -29.96 -10.11 13.00
C SER A 205 -30.99 -9.22 13.71
N THR A 206 -30.88 -9.07 15.03
CA THR A 206 -31.80 -8.26 15.83
C THR A 206 -31.89 -6.80 15.36
N GLU A 207 -30.74 -6.20 15.02
CA GLU A 207 -30.69 -4.81 14.56
C GLU A 207 -31.27 -4.67 13.16
N VAL A 208 -30.97 -5.63 12.28
CA VAL A 208 -31.54 -5.68 10.93
C VAL A 208 -33.04 -5.88 10.97
N ASP A 209 -33.57 -6.79 11.78
CA ASP A 209 -35.00 -7.05 11.82
C ASP A 209 -35.80 -5.83 12.31
N ARG A 210 -35.23 -5.02 13.20
CA ARG A 210 -35.84 -3.76 13.68
C ARG A 210 -35.76 -2.63 12.66
N HIS A 211 -34.67 -2.56 11.88
CA HIS A 211 -34.34 -1.39 11.08
C HIS A 211 -34.16 -1.68 9.57
N TRP A 212 -34.67 -2.79 9.03
CA TRP A 212 -34.54 -3.15 7.60
C TRP A 212 -35.84 -3.01 6.82
N PHE A 213 -36.16 -1.79 6.43
CA PHE A 213 -37.30 -1.43 5.58
C PHE A 213 -36.86 -0.44 4.48
N GLN A 214 -37.78 -0.07 3.59
CA GLN A 214 -37.46 0.63 2.33
C GLN A 214 -36.62 1.91 2.53
N ASP A 215 -37.01 2.76 3.49
CA ASP A 215 -36.36 4.05 3.75
C ASP A 215 -35.56 4.09 5.05
N SER A 216 -35.06 2.93 5.49
CA SER A 216 -34.32 2.87 6.75
C SER A 216 -32.91 3.46 6.64
N TRP A 217 -32.46 4.09 7.73
CA TRP A 217 -31.09 4.58 7.84
C TRP A 217 -30.06 3.46 7.64
N LEU A 218 -30.36 2.25 8.11
CA LEU A 218 -29.47 1.09 8.04
C LEU A 218 -29.27 0.62 6.60
N ARG A 219 -30.35 0.54 5.81
CA ARG A 219 -30.29 0.19 4.39
C ARG A 219 -29.49 1.22 3.59
N SER A 220 -29.73 2.51 3.86
CA SER A 220 -28.97 3.62 3.25
C SER A 220 -27.49 3.58 3.61
N LYS A 221 -27.16 3.32 4.89
CA LYS A 221 -25.78 3.19 5.38
C LYS A 221 -25.05 2.02 4.71
N ILE A 222 -25.69 0.87 4.58
CA ILE A 222 -25.11 -0.29 3.87
C ILE A 222 -24.89 0.01 2.40
N ARG A 223 -25.87 0.62 1.71
CA ARG A 223 -25.72 1.01 0.30
C ARG A 223 -24.54 1.95 0.11
N TYR A 224 -24.40 2.95 0.99
CA TYR A 224 -23.27 3.88 0.97
C TYR A 224 -21.93 3.16 1.15
N LYS A 225 -21.81 2.26 2.13
CA LYS A 225 -20.55 1.55 2.38
C LYS A 225 -20.17 0.61 1.23
N ILE A 226 -21.14 -0.08 0.63
CA ILE A 226 -20.93 -0.89 -0.58
C ILE A 226 -20.42 -0.02 -1.72
N GLN A 227 -21.10 1.11 -1.99
CA GLN A 227 -20.68 2.03 -3.04
C GLN A 227 -19.26 2.56 -2.79
N LYS A 228 -18.90 2.86 -1.54
CA LYS A 228 -17.55 3.30 -1.18
C LYS A 228 -16.51 2.19 -1.37
N ALA A 229 -16.79 0.98 -0.92
CA ALA A 229 -15.91 -0.17 -1.12
C ALA A 229 -15.62 -0.41 -2.61
N GLU A 230 -16.66 -0.40 -3.45
CA GLU A 230 -16.53 -0.55 -4.90
C GLU A 230 -15.76 0.63 -5.55
N GLN A 231 -16.00 1.86 -5.10
CA GLN A 231 -15.26 3.04 -5.57
C GLN A 231 -13.75 2.95 -5.25
N TYR A 232 -13.41 2.49 -4.04
CA TYR A 232 -12.01 2.26 -3.65
C TYR A 232 -11.39 1.15 -4.47
N MET A 233 -12.05 -0.01 -4.63
CA MET A 233 -11.57 -1.11 -5.48
C MET A 233 -11.29 -0.68 -6.93
N LYS A 234 -12.19 0.10 -7.53
CA LYS A 234 -12.09 0.47 -8.94
C LYS A 234 -10.95 1.45 -9.20
N GLU A 235 -10.89 2.54 -8.44
CA GLU A 235 -9.99 3.66 -8.75
C GLU A 235 -9.52 4.43 -7.51
N GLN A 236 -10.35 4.58 -6.48
CA GLN A 236 -10.01 5.48 -5.37
C GLN A 236 -8.90 4.93 -4.45
N TYR A 237 -8.53 3.65 -4.55
CA TYR A 237 -7.34 3.12 -3.88
C TYR A 237 -6.06 3.89 -4.26
N LYS A 238 -5.99 4.48 -5.47
CA LYS A 238 -4.87 5.31 -5.90
C LYS A 238 -4.65 6.54 -5.01
N LYS A 239 -5.70 7.04 -4.34
CA LYS A 239 -5.58 8.13 -3.37
C LYS A 239 -4.74 7.74 -2.15
N LEU A 240 -4.70 6.45 -1.81
CA LEU A 240 -3.87 5.91 -0.71
C LEU A 240 -2.39 5.84 -1.12
N LEU A 241 -2.11 5.84 -2.43
CA LEU A 241 -0.75 5.91 -2.96
C LEU A 241 -0.16 7.33 -2.88
N ILE A 242 -0.99 8.35 -2.67
CA ILE A 242 -0.55 9.74 -2.50
C ILE A 242 -0.31 9.98 -1.00
N PRO A 243 0.78 10.65 -0.59
CA PRO A 243 0.95 11.09 0.81
C PRO A 243 -0.17 12.07 1.19
N SER A 244 -0.82 11.86 2.33
CA SER A 244 -1.95 12.70 2.80
C SER A 244 -1.91 12.93 4.29
#